data_AF-A0A8H5YUV8-F1
#
_entry.id   AF-A0A8H5YUV8-F1
#
_cell.length_a   1.000
_cell.length_b   1.000
_cell.length_c   1.000
_cell.angle_alpha   90.00
_cell.angle_beta   90.00
_cell.angle_gamma   90.00
#
_symmetry.space_group_name_H-M   'P 1'
#
loop_
_entity.id
_entity.type
_entity.pdbx_description
1 polymer ?
#
loop_
_entity_poly.entity_id
_entity_poly.type
_entity_poly.pdbx_seq_one_letter_code
_entity_poly.pdbx_strand_id
1 'polypeptide(L)'
;MASSIIAEINRCNIEDSSTCTSASITNVRHLSSYNWIERPIATIAVPGSPSLWLAPKTSKQLQKDSGLYYINQNEARYPVSPLEPLFRALYLTQPAFDIRSVDVVTDRNNIRKLLAFINSDLDPSGLEPFTIAVEVIGTTTLFRRDETAATRFIAPNEFRGFGHRFEEEYTLNQVNDSTGHHRIIAYQFCGLDFVVRYEADGYVATDQIGGPQDDPLLASMRGLSLLPATSASSINSGQSKLVITEEGRVVPPGSILEIKTRATSRPLPVQEVAAQLWVSQTSKLVRAYHYRGKFEVPQVEDVEAHVKRWEELNQNDLKRLASLIKTISNLVRQHGGKAIVRYEGGSKLLLYRSDKEDMLPHFLYSKWEERGNTQVKTTASTQEEAVVSDTLDRGQEKIIETTRAKYGDGPFSEIISYGVDNGFRQFFRRMPMELSQYRLLCDTLDSLAIDVTEGRTIRDIMHDMRKGKGDWDPEERIEIRGLKNIARDSAFRLFYANVSWRYYSLFVAFNADAALFYFFFLPETSGKSLEEIAALFGDDIVVPIFQADAKLDHTA
;
A
#
# COMPACT_ATOMS: atom_id res chain seq x y z
N MET A 1 -18.34 11.85 17.65
CA MET A 1 -19.02 11.27 18.84
C MET A 1 -18.00 10.50 19.65
N ALA A 2 -17.97 10.67 20.97
CA ALA A 2 -17.01 9.98 21.85
C ALA A 2 -17.36 8.48 21.91
N SER A 3 -16.46 7.62 21.46
CA SER A 3 -16.66 6.17 21.55
C SER A 3 -16.57 5.75 23.01
N SER A 4 -17.63 5.13 23.54
CA SER A 4 -17.69 4.68 24.93
C SER A 4 -16.85 3.42 25.12
N ILE A 5 -16.01 3.41 26.15
CA ILE A 5 -15.31 2.20 26.60
C ILE A 5 -16.37 1.21 27.11
N ILE A 6 -16.34 -0.01 26.58
CA ILE A 6 -17.24 -1.10 26.98
C ILE A 6 -16.57 -2.09 27.93
N ALA A 7 -15.25 -2.25 27.85
CA ALA A 7 -14.50 -3.11 28.76
C ALA A 7 -13.02 -2.73 28.81
N GLU A 8 -12.36 -3.12 29.91
CA GLU A 8 -10.91 -3.08 30.05
C GLU A 8 -10.39 -4.48 30.36
N ILE A 9 -9.31 -4.90 29.70
CA ILE A 9 -8.65 -6.19 29.94
C ILE A 9 -7.25 -5.90 30.50
N ASN A 10 -7.02 -6.22 31.76
CA ASN A 10 -5.70 -6.13 32.39
C ASN A 10 -4.88 -7.38 32.08
N ARG A 11 -3.61 -7.18 31.69
CA ARG A 11 -2.64 -8.25 31.38
C ARG A 11 -2.53 -9.30 32.48
N CYS A 12 -2.58 -8.87 33.74
CA CYS A 12 -2.47 -9.73 34.92
C CYS A 12 -3.71 -10.61 35.15
N ASN A 13 -4.86 -10.22 34.61
CA ASN A 13 -6.13 -10.94 34.78
C ASN A 13 -6.36 -11.97 33.66
N ILE A 14 -5.43 -12.07 32.70
CA ILE A 14 -5.48 -13.07 31.64
C ILE A 14 -4.94 -14.37 32.21
N GLU A 15 -5.88 -15.19 32.68
CA GLU A 15 -5.60 -16.53 33.19
C GLU A 15 -5.12 -17.45 32.06
N ASP A 16 -4.30 -18.43 32.41
CA ASP A 16 -3.91 -19.50 31.51
C ASP A 16 -5.16 -20.33 31.16
N SER A 17 -5.38 -20.60 29.87
CA SER A 17 -6.51 -21.43 29.43
C SER A 17 -6.39 -22.85 29.99
N SER A 18 -7.08 -23.14 31.11
CA SER A 18 -7.09 -24.44 31.81
C SER A 18 -7.62 -25.61 30.97
N THR A 19 -8.27 -25.30 29.84
CA THR A 19 -8.91 -26.27 28.94
C THR A 19 -7.95 -27.00 27.99
N CYS A 20 -6.71 -26.54 27.82
CA CYS A 20 -5.76 -27.13 26.87
C CYS A 20 -4.46 -27.60 27.54
N THR A 21 -4.14 -28.89 27.38
CA THR A 21 -2.95 -29.52 27.96
C THR A 21 -1.65 -28.89 27.41
N SER A 22 -1.60 -28.67 26.08
CA SER A 22 -0.47 -28.03 25.38
C SER A 22 -0.96 -27.05 24.32
N ALA A 23 -0.39 -25.84 24.31
CA ALA A 23 -0.70 -24.79 23.36
C ALA A 23 0.20 -24.91 22.12
N SER A 24 -0.12 -25.86 21.25
CA SER A 24 0.56 -26.07 19.97
C SER A 24 -0.37 -25.80 18.79
N ILE A 25 0.21 -25.31 17.70
CA ILE A 25 -0.48 -25.24 16.41
C ILE A 25 -0.49 -26.63 15.78
N THR A 26 -1.66 -27.11 15.36
CA THR A 26 -1.84 -28.41 14.70
C THR A 26 -2.76 -28.30 13.49
N ASN A 27 -2.82 -29.36 12.67
CA ASN A 27 -3.70 -29.43 11.50
C ASN A 27 -3.52 -28.25 10.51
N VAL A 28 -2.26 -27.88 10.25
CA VAL A 28 -1.93 -26.76 9.36
C VAL A 28 -2.27 -27.12 7.92
N ARG A 29 -3.09 -26.30 7.28
CA ARG A 29 -3.50 -26.45 5.88
C ARG A 29 -3.37 -25.13 5.14
N HIS A 30 -2.84 -25.17 3.93
CA HIS A 30 -2.93 -24.05 3.01
C HIS A 30 -4.33 -23.98 2.41
N LEU A 31 -4.98 -22.81 2.50
CA LEU A 31 -6.32 -22.64 1.97
C LEU A 31 -6.32 -21.95 0.60
N SER A 32 -5.65 -20.82 0.51
CA SER A 32 -5.55 -20.00 -0.71
C SER A 32 -4.42 -18.98 -0.56
N SER A 33 -4.19 -18.19 -1.59
CA SER A 33 -3.27 -17.05 -1.59
C SER A 33 -3.67 -16.04 -2.66
N TYR A 34 -3.06 -14.87 -2.63
CA TYR A 34 -3.21 -13.88 -3.69
C TYR A 34 -2.02 -12.91 -3.73
N ASN A 35 -1.79 -12.28 -4.89
CA ASN A 35 -0.91 -11.12 -5.00
C ASN A 35 -1.74 -9.85 -5.20
N TRP A 36 -1.27 -8.73 -4.67
CA TRP A 36 -1.73 -7.42 -5.13
C TRP A 36 -1.02 -7.04 -6.43
N ILE A 37 -1.79 -6.59 -7.42
CA ILE A 37 -1.28 -6.18 -8.73
C ILE A 37 -1.30 -4.66 -8.81
N GLU A 38 -0.20 -4.05 -9.28
CA GLU A 38 -0.08 -2.62 -9.47
C GLU A 38 -0.97 -2.14 -10.61
N ARG A 39 -2.19 -1.69 -10.27
CA ARG A 39 -3.19 -1.20 -11.23
C ARG A 39 -4.00 -0.05 -10.62
N PRO A 40 -4.58 0.85 -11.45
CA PRO A 40 -5.47 1.91 -10.97
C PRO A 40 -6.71 1.39 -10.24
N ILE A 41 -7.21 0.22 -10.66
CA ILE A 41 -8.33 -0.47 -10.01
C ILE A 41 -7.74 -1.52 -9.07
N ALA A 42 -8.25 -1.58 -7.84
CA ALA A 42 -7.87 -2.60 -6.86
C ALA A 42 -8.01 -4.00 -7.46
N THR A 43 -6.88 -4.66 -7.71
CA THR A 43 -6.81 -5.93 -8.43
C THR A 43 -5.94 -6.91 -7.67
N ILE A 44 -6.43 -8.14 -7.49
CA ILE A 44 -5.66 -9.26 -6.96
C ILE A 44 -5.55 -10.39 -7.97
N ALA A 45 -4.40 -11.07 -8.00
CA ALA A 45 -4.23 -12.33 -8.72
C ALA A 45 -4.39 -13.51 -7.76
N VAL A 46 -5.20 -14.50 -8.12
CA VAL A 46 -5.49 -15.70 -7.32
C VAL A 46 -5.18 -16.95 -8.15
N PRO A 47 -4.43 -17.94 -7.63
CA PRO A 47 -3.83 -17.99 -6.29
C PRO A 47 -2.63 -17.03 -6.14
N GLY A 48 -2.20 -16.37 -7.21
CA GLY A 48 -0.96 -15.62 -7.22
C GLY A 48 0.26 -16.56 -7.06
N SER A 49 1.43 -16.00 -6.80
CA SER A 49 2.64 -16.73 -6.40
C SER A 49 3.58 -15.80 -5.63
N PRO A 50 4.21 -16.26 -4.54
CA PRO A 50 5.30 -15.51 -3.91
C PRO A 50 6.49 -15.38 -4.87
N SER A 51 7.37 -14.43 -4.61
CA SER A 51 8.56 -14.18 -5.43
C SER A 51 9.59 -15.30 -5.27
N LEU A 52 10.23 -15.68 -6.36
CA LEU A 52 11.28 -16.72 -6.35
C LEU A 52 12.56 -16.15 -5.73
N TRP A 53 13.10 -16.83 -4.72
CA TRP A 53 14.39 -16.49 -4.12
C TRP A 53 15.53 -16.69 -5.12
N LEU A 54 16.30 -15.63 -5.37
CA LEU A 54 17.49 -15.63 -6.19
C LEU A 54 18.72 -15.61 -5.28
N ALA A 55 19.27 -16.79 -4.99
CA ALA A 55 20.41 -16.91 -4.10
C ALA A 55 21.60 -16.04 -4.58
N PRO A 56 22.05 -15.04 -3.80
CA PRO A 56 23.21 -14.23 -4.15
C PRO A 56 24.46 -15.11 -4.29
N LYS A 57 25.23 -14.89 -5.35
CA LYS A 57 26.51 -15.59 -5.56
C LYS A 57 27.70 -14.82 -4.99
N THR A 58 27.56 -13.50 -4.85
CA THR A 58 28.62 -12.60 -4.42
C THR A 58 28.08 -11.51 -3.51
N SER A 59 28.97 -10.92 -2.71
CA SER A 59 28.64 -9.75 -1.89
C SER A 59 28.34 -8.55 -2.79
N LYS A 60 27.21 -7.88 -2.55
CA LYS A 60 26.78 -6.68 -3.28
C LYS A 60 26.47 -5.55 -2.30
N GLN A 61 26.78 -4.32 -2.70
CA GLN A 61 26.33 -3.13 -1.98
C GLN A 61 25.03 -2.61 -2.58
N LEU A 62 24.01 -2.50 -1.73
CA LEU A 62 22.68 -2.01 -2.10
C LEU A 62 22.47 -0.56 -1.65
N GLN A 63 21.57 0.11 -2.36
CA GLN A 63 21.10 1.43 -1.96
C GLN A 63 20.17 1.33 -0.76
N LYS A 64 20.08 2.43 -0.01
CA LYS A 64 19.14 2.53 1.11
C LYS A 64 17.69 2.48 0.60
N ASP A 65 16.81 1.98 1.46
CA ASP A 65 15.37 2.03 1.20
C ASP A 65 14.93 3.50 1.03
N SER A 66 14.14 3.75 0.00
CA SER A 66 13.62 5.08 -0.36
C SER A 66 12.31 4.91 -1.12
N GLY A 67 11.43 5.91 -1.04
CA GLY A 67 10.13 5.88 -1.71
C GLY A 67 8.98 5.40 -0.82
N LEU A 68 7.88 4.99 -1.46
CA LEU A 68 6.64 4.60 -0.79
C LEU A 68 6.62 3.09 -0.53
N TYR A 69 6.37 2.70 0.71
CA TYR A 69 6.18 1.30 1.12
C TYR A 69 4.87 1.12 1.88
N TYR A 70 4.31 -0.08 1.79
CA TYR A 70 3.08 -0.43 2.50
C TYR A 70 3.38 -0.87 3.93
N ILE A 71 2.69 -0.27 4.90
CA ILE A 71 2.63 -0.78 6.27
C ILE A 71 1.53 -1.86 6.34
N ASN A 72 0.39 -1.60 5.69
CA ASN A 72 -0.73 -2.50 5.52
C ASN A 72 -1.24 -2.39 4.07
N GLN A 73 -0.75 -3.25 3.19
CA GLN A 73 -1.06 -3.17 1.76
C GLN A 73 -2.55 -3.36 1.46
N ASN A 74 -3.23 -4.25 2.19
CA ASN A 74 -4.66 -4.51 1.99
C ASN A 74 -5.50 -3.28 2.30
N GLU A 75 -5.18 -2.56 3.36
CA GLU A 75 -5.86 -1.31 3.72
C GLU A 75 -5.49 -0.15 2.81
N ALA A 76 -4.23 -0.07 2.38
CA ALA A 76 -3.78 0.98 1.47
C ALA A 76 -4.43 0.86 0.08
N ARG A 77 -4.53 -0.36 -0.46
CA ARG A 77 -5.09 -0.60 -1.80
C ARG A 77 -6.61 -0.72 -1.80
N TYR A 78 -7.20 -1.16 -0.69
CA TYR A 78 -8.65 -1.37 -0.62
C TYR A 78 -9.21 -1.07 0.77
N PRO A 79 -9.23 0.22 1.18
CA PRO A 79 -9.59 0.65 2.54
C PRO A 79 -11.05 0.38 2.91
N VAL A 80 -11.94 0.24 1.92
CA VAL A 80 -13.37 -0.02 2.14
C VAL A 80 -13.60 -1.40 2.77
N SER A 81 -12.80 -2.41 2.41
CA SER A 81 -12.85 -3.72 3.08
C SER A 81 -11.49 -4.44 2.99
N PRO A 82 -10.55 -4.15 3.91
CA PRO A 82 -9.21 -4.75 3.88
C PRO A 82 -9.19 -6.29 4.06
N LEU A 83 -10.29 -6.89 4.52
CA LEU A 83 -10.45 -8.33 4.64
C LEU A 83 -11.12 -8.98 3.42
N GLU A 84 -11.82 -8.24 2.56
CA GLU A 84 -12.47 -8.79 1.37
C GLU A 84 -11.53 -9.64 0.48
N PRO A 85 -10.29 -9.22 0.18
CA PRO A 85 -9.37 -10.03 -0.63
C PRO A 85 -9.12 -11.44 -0.08
N LEU A 86 -9.09 -11.60 1.25
CA LEU A 86 -8.92 -12.89 1.91
C LEU A 86 -10.07 -13.83 1.54
N PHE A 87 -11.31 -13.38 1.75
CA PHE A 87 -12.49 -14.19 1.50
C PHE A 87 -12.72 -14.45 0.02
N ARG A 88 -12.46 -13.45 -0.82
CA ARG A 88 -12.57 -13.55 -2.28
C ARG A 88 -11.61 -14.60 -2.83
N ALA A 89 -10.33 -14.57 -2.42
CA ALA A 89 -9.36 -15.59 -2.80
C ALA A 89 -9.77 -16.98 -2.25
N LEU A 90 -10.16 -17.06 -0.98
CA LEU A 90 -10.61 -18.30 -0.35
C LEU A 90 -11.75 -18.97 -1.11
N TYR A 91 -12.84 -18.25 -1.41
CA TYR A 91 -14.00 -18.84 -2.07
C TYR A 91 -13.81 -19.07 -3.58
N LEU A 92 -12.83 -18.40 -4.21
CA LEU A 92 -12.43 -18.74 -5.57
C LEU A 92 -11.70 -20.08 -5.59
N THR A 93 -10.74 -20.28 -4.67
CA THR A 93 -9.96 -21.53 -4.59
C THR A 93 -10.76 -22.68 -3.96
N GLN A 94 -11.60 -22.40 -2.98
CA GLN A 94 -12.39 -23.38 -2.23
C GLN A 94 -13.86 -22.93 -2.12
N PRO A 95 -14.66 -23.09 -3.19
CA PRO A 95 -16.06 -22.62 -3.21
C PRO A 95 -16.96 -23.24 -2.13
N ALA A 96 -16.61 -24.45 -1.67
CA ALA A 96 -17.35 -25.23 -0.68
C ALA A 96 -16.80 -25.07 0.76
N PHE A 97 -15.83 -24.18 0.99
CA PHE A 97 -15.29 -23.97 2.33
C PHE A 97 -16.38 -23.49 3.29
N ASP A 98 -16.54 -24.17 4.43
CA ASP A 98 -17.49 -23.77 5.47
C ASP A 98 -16.83 -22.85 6.48
N ILE A 99 -17.09 -21.55 6.36
CA ILE A 99 -16.53 -20.55 7.28
C ILE A 99 -17.18 -20.60 8.67
N ARG A 100 -18.36 -21.20 8.82
CA ARG A 100 -19.07 -21.27 10.10
C ARG A 100 -18.38 -22.21 11.09
N SER A 101 -17.53 -23.11 10.60
CA SER A 101 -16.68 -23.97 11.43
C SER A 101 -15.38 -23.27 11.87
N VAL A 102 -15.19 -21.98 11.57
CA VAL A 102 -14.00 -21.22 11.95
C VAL A 102 -14.35 -20.33 13.14
N ASP A 103 -13.53 -20.38 14.19
CA ASP A 103 -13.71 -19.53 15.37
C ASP A 103 -13.07 -18.16 15.19
N VAL A 104 -11.90 -18.10 14.53
CA VAL A 104 -11.11 -16.86 14.43
C VAL A 104 -10.56 -16.66 13.02
N VAL A 105 -10.85 -15.51 12.41
CA VAL A 105 -10.19 -15.04 11.18
C VAL A 105 -9.34 -13.82 11.52
N THR A 106 -8.04 -13.86 11.20
CA THR A 106 -7.13 -12.78 11.59
C THR A 106 -5.91 -12.66 10.69
N ASP A 107 -5.13 -11.61 10.88
CA ASP A 107 -3.80 -11.43 10.29
C ASP A 107 -2.72 -11.88 11.27
N ARG A 108 -1.59 -12.39 10.75
CA ARG A 108 -0.38 -12.70 11.54
C ARG A 108 0.03 -11.57 12.48
N ASN A 109 -0.09 -10.33 12.02
CA ASN A 109 0.28 -9.14 12.77
C ASN A 109 -0.54 -8.97 14.06
N ASN A 110 -1.85 -9.27 14.01
CA ASN A 110 -2.71 -9.13 15.18
C ASN A 110 -2.33 -10.14 16.27
N ILE A 111 -2.06 -11.39 15.88
CA ILE A 111 -1.60 -12.42 16.82
C ILE A 111 -0.26 -12.02 17.45
N ARG A 112 0.70 -11.51 16.66
CA ARG A 112 1.98 -11.01 17.18
C ARG A 112 1.80 -9.88 18.19
N LYS A 113 0.95 -8.89 17.88
CA LYS A 113 0.68 -7.74 18.77
C LYS A 113 0.00 -8.18 20.08
N LEU A 114 -0.97 -9.09 20.01
CA LEU A 114 -1.63 -9.65 21.21
C LEU A 114 -0.67 -10.49 22.06
N LEU A 115 0.22 -11.26 21.42
CA LEU A 115 1.23 -12.04 22.14
C LEU A 115 2.29 -11.14 22.79
N ALA A 116 2.77 -10.11 22.09
CA ALA A 116 3.67 -9.11 22.67
C ALA A 116 3.01 -8.31 23.81
N PHE A 117 1.68 -8.12 23.76
CA PHE A 117 0.95 -7.55 24.88
C PHE A 117 0.97 -8.46 26.11
N ILE A 118 0.97 -9.80 25.94
CA ILE A 118 1.02 -10.77 27.03
C ILE A 118 2.43 -10.86 27.62
N ASN A 119 3.43 -10.92 26.74
CA ASN A 119 4.85 -10.96 27.07
C ASN A 119 5.59 -9.86 26.33
N SER A 120 5.91 -8.79 27.05
CA SER A 120 6.62 -7.62 26.50
C SER A 120 8.04 -7.92 26.03
N ASP A 121 8.66 -9.00 26.50
CA ASP A 121 10.03 -9.37 26.12
C ASP A 121 10.11 -9.86 24.67
N LEU A 122 8.97 -10.25 24.09
CA LEU A 122 8.85 -10.59 22.67
C LEU A 122 8.87 -9.36 21.75
N ASP A 123 8.84 -8.15 22.30
CA ASP A 123 9.11 -6.90 21.58
C ASP A 123 10.13 -6.03 22.32
N PRO A 124 11.44 -6.32 22.17
CA PRO A 124 12.50 -5.62 22.91
C PRO A 124 12.58 -4.11 22.62
N SER A 125 11.97 -3.64 21.53
CA SER A 125 11.94 -2.21 21.20
C SER A 125 10.80 -1.46 21.90
N GLY A 126 9.98 -2.17 22.67
CA GLY A 126 8.77 -1.68 23.29
C GLY A 126 7.59 -1.79 22.34
N LEU A 127 6.52 -2.43 22.81
CA LEU A 127 5.30 -2.62 22.04
C LEU A 127 4.66 -1.27 21.71
N GLU A 128 4.64 -0.91 20.43
CA GLU A 128 3.98 0.29 19.96
C GLU A 128 2.46 0.21 20.19
N PRO A 129 1.77 1.35 20.41
CA PRO A 129 0.33 1.40 20.43
C PRO A 129 -0.28 0.78 19.18
N PHE A 130 -1.35 0.01 19.34
CA PHE A 130 -2.01 -0.64 18.22
C PHE A 130 -3.52 -0.66 18.37
N THR A 131 -4.19 -0.76 17.22
CA THR A 131 -5.64 -0.88 17.14
C THR A 131 -5.99 -2.14 16.34
N ILE A 132 -6.97 -2.89 16.84
CA ILE A 132 -7.54 -4.05 16.16
C ILE A 132 -9.06 -3.87 16.19
N ALA A 133 -9.68 -3.84 15.03
CA ALA A 133 -11.13 -3.89 14.98
C ALA A 133 -11.60 -5.34 15.05
N VAL A 134 -12.67 -5.57 15.80
CA VAL A 134 -13.22 -6.89 16.06
C VAL A 134 -14.70 -6.92 15.72
N GLU A 135 -15.12 -7.93 14.96
CA GLU A 135 -16.51 -8.19 14.62
C GLU A 135 -16.83 -9.68 14.83
N VAL A 136 -17.98 -9.97 15.44
CA VAL A 136 -18.44 -11.34 15.72
C VAL A 136 -19.65 -11.64 14.83
N ILE A 137 -19.54 -12.68 14.01
CA ILE A 137 -20.57 -13.15 13.08
C ILE A 137 -20.90 -14.60 13.44
N GLY A 138 -22.08 -14.82 14.03
CA GLY A 138 -22.44 -16.12 14.58
C GLY A 138 -21.43 -16.56 15.65
N THR A 139 -20.69 -17.64 15.37
CA THR A 139 -19.61 -18.14 16.23
C THR A 139 -18.23 -17.60 15.87
N THR A 140 -18.04 -17.09 14.65
CA THR A 140 -16.74 -16.63 14.14
C THR A 140 -16.44 -15.20 14.57
N THR A 141 -15.20 -14.95 15.00
CA THR A 141 -14.69 -13.61 15.29
C THR A 141 -13.67 -13.19 14.23
N LEU A 142 -13.92 -12.06 13.57
CA LEU A 142 -13.00 -11.40 12.66
C LEU A 142 -12.14 -10.38 13.41
N PHE A 143 -10.82 -10.48 13.28
CA PHE A 143 -9.86 -9.50 13.80
C PHE A 143 -9.20 -8.80 12.62
N ARG A 144 -9.61 -7.55 12.35
CA ARG A 144 -9.02 -6.70 11.31
C ARG A 144 -7.94 -5.80 11.90
N ARG A 145 -6.77 -5.83 11.29
CA ARG A 145 -5.69 -4.86 11.53
C ARG A 145 -6.15 -3.44 11.17
N ASP A 146 -5.98 -2.48 12.07
CA ASP A 146 -6.33 -1.07 11.89
C ASP A 146 -5.09 -0.23 12.25
N GLU A 147 -4.28 0.14 11.24
CA GLU A 147 -3.03 0.88 11.45
C GLU A 147 -3.26 2.38 11.39
N THR A 148 -2.48 3.16 12.15
CA THR A 148 -2.55 4.63 12.10
C THR A 148 -2.14 5.21 10.75
N ALA A 149 -1.35 4.46 9.97
CA ALA A 149 -1.02 4.75 8.59
C ALA A 149 -0.87 3.44 7.81
N ALA A 150 -1.51 3.35 6.65
CA ALA A 150 -1.42 2.18 5.77
C ALA A 150 -0.14 2.17 4.91
N THR A 151 0.50 3.33 4.74
CA THR A 151 1.73 3.51 3.94
C THR A 151 2.75 4.37 4.67
N ARG A 152 4.02 4.22 4.29
CA ARG A 152 5.12 5.07 4.73
C ARG A 152 5.92 5.55 3.53
N PHE A 153 6.29 6.82 3.53
CA PHE A 153 7.26 7.36 2.58
C PHE A 153 8.60 7.54 3.29
N ILE A 154 9.67 6.98 2.72
CA ILE A 154 11.04 7.10 3.20
C ILE A 154 11.74 8.14 2.32
N ALA A 155 12.06 9.30 2.89
CA ALA A 155 12.71 10.38 2.15
C ALA A 155 14.15 9.99 1.75
N PRO A 156 14.72 10.54 0.66
CA PRO A 156 16.07 10.19 0.20
C PRO A 156 17.19 10.37 1.25
N ASN A 157 16.98 11.29 2.20
CA ASN A 157 17.90 11.58 3.30
C ASN A 157 17.53 10.86 4.61
N GLU A 158 16.37 10.20 4.68
CA GLU A 158 15.95 9.40 5.83
C GLU A 158 16.54 7.99 5.74
N PHE A 159 17.10 7.49 6.83
CA PHE A 159 17.59 6.11 6.89
C PHE A 159 16.65 5.23 7.69
N ARG A 160 16.12 4.18 7.04
CA ARG A 160 15.29 3.15 7.68
C ARG A 160 15.90 1.75 7.58
N GLY A 161 16.61 1.48 6.50
CA GLY A 161 17.19 0.17 6.26
C GLY A 161 17.56 -0.03 4.80
N PHE A 162 17.72 -1.31 4.48
CA PHE A 162 18.03 -1.83 3.16
C PHE A 162 17.10 -3.02 2.81
N GLY A 163 16.04 -3.23 3.59
CA GLY A 163 15.25 -4.46 3.59
C GLY A 163 14.46 -4.61 2.29
N HIS A 164 13.74 -3.57 1.91
CA HIS A 164 12.95 -3.57 0.70
C HIS A 164 13.83 -3.65 -0.55
N ARG A 165 14.92 -2.88 -0.59
CA ARG A 165 15.90 -2.98 -1.70
C ARG A 165 16.57 -4.33 -1.78
N PHE A 166 16.76 -5.02 -0.66
CA PHE A 166 17.30 -6.36 -0.63
C PHE A 166 16.32 -7.37 -1.22
N GLU A 167 15.04 -7.29 -0.86
CA GLU A 167 13.99 -8.14 -1.42
C GLU A 167 13.81 -7.90 -2.93
N GLU A 168 13.79 -6.64 -3.38
CA GLU A 168 13.73 -6.26 -4.80
C GLU A 168 14.89 -6.85 -5.61
N GLU A 169 16.09 -6.90 -5.03
CA GLU A 169 17.29 -7.39 -5.72
C GLU A 169 17.35 -8.93 -5.78
N TYR A 170 16.98 -9.60 -4.68
CA TYR A 170 17.21 -11.05 -4.51
C TYR A 170 15.94 -11.88 -4.59
N THR A 171 14.86 -11.31 -5.09
CA THR A 171 13.65 -12.06 -5.43
C THR A 171 13.17 -11.73 -6.84
N LEU A 172 12.52 -12.69 -7.49
CA LEU A 172 11.93 -12.51 -8.81
C LEU A 172 10.42 -12.73 -8.74
N ASN A 173 9.66 -11.66 -9.01
CA ASN A 173 8.21 -11.74 -9.13
C ASN A 173 7.80 -12.84 -10.12
N GLN A 174 6.88 -13.71 -9.70
CA GLN A 174 6.33 -14.79 -10.53
C GLN A 174 4.96 -14.44 -11.14
N VAL A 175 4.42 -13.29 -10.77
CA VAL A 175 3.16 -12.71 -11.24
C VAL A 175 3.47 -11.29 -11.69
N ASN A 176 2.98 -10.91 -12.87
CA ASN A 176 3.28 -9.60 -13.44
C ASN A 176 2.73 -8.48 -12.55
N ASP A 177 3.49 -7.40 -12.42
CA ASP A 177 3.14 -6.22 -11.61
C ASP A 177 2.78 -6.54 -10.15
N SER A 178 3.26 -7.67 -9.62
CA SER A 178 3.07 -8.05 -8.22
C SER A 178 3.77 -7.09 -7.27
N THR A 179 3.07 -6.70 -6.20
CA THR A 179 3.60 -5.79 -5.17
C THR A 179 3.54 -6.35 -3.76
N GLY A 180 3.10 -7.60 -3.60
CA GLY A 180 3.06 -8.30 -2.32
C GLY A 180 2.21 -9.56 -2.41
N HIS A 181 2.71 -10.66 -1.83
CA HIS A 181 2.03 -11.96 -1.85
C HIS A 181 1.49 -12.29 -0.46
N HIS A 182 0.20 -12.61 -0.39
CA HIS A 182 -0.51 -12.94 0.84
C HIS A 182 -0.98 -14.39 0.80
N ARG A 183 -0.62 -15.16 1.81
CA ARG A 183 -1.06 -16.54 2.00
C ARG A 183 -2.14 -16.60 3.06
N ILE A 184 -3.07 -17.54 2.87
CA ILE A 184 -4.17 -17.83 3.77
C ILE A 184 -4.03 -19.29 4.19
N ILE A 185 -3.81 -19.51 5.48
CA ILE A 185 -3.69 -20.84 6.08
C ILE A 185 -4.79 -21.03 7.11
N ALA A 186 -5.11 -22.28 7.41
CA ALA A 186 -5.91 -22.63 8.58
C ALA A 186 -5.17 -23.63 9.44
N TYR A 187 -5.45 -23.58 10.74
CA TYR A 187 -4.89 -24.50 11.72
C TYR A 187 -5.72 -24.49 13.00
N GLN A 188 -5.47 -25.45 13.87
CA GLN A 188 -6.06 -25.52 15.20
C GLN A 188 -5.07 -25.05 16.26
N PHE A 189 -5.54 -24.24 17.20
CA PHE A 189 -4.75 -23.74 18.32
C PHE A 189 -5.61 -23.59 19.58
N CYS A 190 -5.23 -24.26 20.67
CA CYS A 190 -5.94 -24.21 21.95
C CYS A 190 -7.46 -24.48 21.87
N GLY A 191 -7.84 -25.43 21.01
CA GLY A 191 -9.22 -25.84 20.77
C GLY A 191 -10.05 -24.84 19.96
N LEU A 192 -9.40 -23.92 19.25
CA LEU A 192 -10.03 -22.99 18.32
C LEU A 192 -9.55 -23.28 16.89
N ASP A 193 -10.45 -23.17 15.92
CA ASP A 193 -10.16 -23.23 14.49
C ASP A 193 -9.84 -21.83 13.95
N PHE A 194 -8.62 -21.65 13.44
CA PHE A 194 -8.12 -20.38 12.91
C PHE A 194 -8.08 -20.38 11.38
N VAL A 195 -8.35 -19.21 10.79
CA VAL A 195 -7.91 -18.80 9.46
C VAL A 195 -6.99 -17.59 9.61
N VAL A 196 -5.76 -17.70 9.13
CA VAL A 196 -4.73 -16.68 9.28
C VAL A 196 -4.20 -16.24 7.92
N ARG A 197 -4.20 -14.93 7.69
CA ARG A 197 -3.53 -14.31 6.55
C ARG A 197 -2.15 -13.77 6.95
N TYR A 198 -1.16 -13.95 6.09
CA TYR A 198 0.16 -13.37 6.24
C TYR A 198 0.80 -13.05 4.89
N GLU A 199 1.65 -12.04 4.87
CA GLU A 199 2.53 -11.76 3.73
C GLU A 199 3.72 -12.73 3.74
N ALA A 200 4.08 -13.25 2.58
CA ALA A 200 5.27 -14.07 2.39
C ALA A 200 6.25 -13.38 1.43
N ASP A 201 7.49 -13.26 1.86
CA ASP A 201 8.54 -12.50 1.14
C ASP A 201 9.01 -13.24 -0.12
N GLY A 202 8.97 -14.58 -0.09
CA GLY A 202 9.31 -15.38 -1.26
C GLY A 202 9.19 -16.89 -1.04
N TYR A 203 9.80 -17.65 -1.94
CA TYR A 203 9.96 -19.08 -1.81
C TYR A 203 11.25 -19.58 -2.46
N VAL A 204 11.71 -20.75 -2.03
CA VAL A 204 12.88 -21.44 -2.62
C VAL A 204 12.40 -22.50 -3.61
N ALA A 205 12.94 -22.50 -4.82
CA ALA A 205 12.65 -23.57 -5.78
C ALA A 205 13.14 -24.92 -5.23
N THR A 206 12.26 -25.90 -5.15
CA THR A 206 12.64 -27.29 -4.87
C THR A 206 13.11 -27.94 -6.16
N ASP A 207 14.29 -28.57 -6.17
CA ASP A 207 14.86 -29.29 -7.33
C ASP A 207 14.05 -30.53 -7.77
N GLN A 208 12.82 -30.70 -7.29
CA GLN A 208 11.92 -31.80 -7.63
C GLN A 208 10.59 -31.31 -8.20
N ILE A 209 10.62 -30.76 -9.41
CA ILE A 209 9.59 -31.04 -10.42
C ILE A 209 10.32 -31.24 -11.74
N GLY A 210 10.64 -32.49 -12.06
CA GLY A 210 10.90 -32.95 -13.43
C GLY A 210 9.61 -32.92 -14.27
N GLY A 211 8.97 -31.76 -14.36
CA GLY A 211 8.03 -31.42 -15.43
C GLY A 211 8.84 -30.99 -16.66
N PRO A 212 8.25 -30.96 -17.86
CA PRO A 212 9.00 -30.58 -19.05
C PRO A 212 9.72 -29.27 -18.75
N GLN A 213 11.03 -29.24 -19.01
CA GLN A 213 11.80 -28.01 -18.89
C GLN A 213 11.09 -26.95 -19.74
N ASP A 214 10.31 -26.09 -19.09
CA ASP A 214 9.92 -24.82 -19.66
C ASP A 214 11.25 -24.08 -19.82
N ASP A 215 11.79 -24.18 -21.03
CA ASP A 215 13.00 -23.51 -21.49
C ASP A 215 13.00 -22.08 -20.92
N PRO A 216 14.10 -21.56 -20.33
CA PRO A 216 14.17 -20.19 -19.83
C PRO A 216 13.73 -19.13 -20.87
N LEU A 217 13.83 -19.48 -22.16
CA LEU A 217 13.26 -18.73 -23.27
C LEU A 217 11.72 -18.72 -23.29
N LEU A 218 11.06 -19.82 -22.95
CA LEU A 218 9.60 -19.97 -22.90
C LEU A 218 8.97 -19.12 -21.78
N ALA A 219 9.65 -19.00 -20.64
CA ALA A 219 9.26 -18.06 -19.57
C ALA A 219 9.39 -16.60 -20.01
N SER A 220 10.46 -16.28 -20.77
CA SER A 220 10.66 -14.95 -21.37
C SER A 220 9.66 -14.66 -22.50
N MET A 221 9.21 -15.69 -23.23
CA MET A 221 8.19 -15.57 -24.28
C MET A 221 6.76 -15.43 -23.72
N ARG A 222 6.45 -15.98 -22.55
CA ARG A 222 5.16 -15.71 -21.87
C ARG A 222 5.01 -14.24 -21.47
N GLY A 223 6.10 -13.57 -21.08
CA GLY A 223 6.12 -12.12 -20.83
C GLY A 223 5.97 -11.25 -22.09
N LEU A 224 6.18 -11.83 -23.29
CA LEU A 224 6.07 -11.15 -24.59
C LEU A 224 4.77 -11.50 -25.33
N SER A 225 3.96 -12.42 -24.81
CA SER A 225 2.74 -12.87 -25.45
C SER A 225 1.61 -11.87 -25.21
N LEU A 226 1.28 -11.06 -26.22
CA LEU A 226 0.10 -10.19 -26.29
C LEU A 226 -1.20 -10.99 -26.51
N LEU A 227 -1.31 -12.20 -25.97
CA LEU A 227 -2.57 -12.92 -25.98
C LEU A 227 -3.52 -12.23 -24.98
N PRO A 228 -4.79 -11.98 -25.35
CA PRO A 228 -5.74 -11.37 -24.44
C PRO A 228 -5.78 -12.21 -23.17
N ALA A 229 -5.62 -11.57 -22.02
CA ALA A 229 -5.83 -12.20 -20.73
C ALA A 229 -7.14 -12.99 -20.81
N THR A 230 -7.04 -14.30 -20.65
CA THR A 230 -8.17 -15.23 -20.63
C THR A 230 -9.23 -14.62 -19.74
N SER A 231 -10.39 -14.38 -20.34
CA SER A 231 -11.62 -13.83 -19.78
C SER A 231 -11.54 -13.56 -18.28
N ALA A 232 -11.42 -12.28 -17.88
CA ALA A 232 -11.75 -11.86 -16.54
C ALA A 232 -13.12 -12.46 -16.22
N SER A 233 -13.16 -13.48 -15.36
CA SER A 233 -14.42 -14.07 -14.94
C SER A 233 -15.09 -12.99 -14.10
N SER A 234 -16.00 -12.25 -14.73
CA SER A 234 -16.85 -11.26 -14.07
C SER A 234 -17.89 -12.00 -13.23
N ILE A 235 -17.44 -12.85 -12.31
CA ILE A 235 -18.30 -13.40 -11.28
C ILE A 235 -18.52 -12.23 -10.31
N ASN A 236 -19.67 -11.57 -10.50
CA ASN A 236 -20.24 -10.50 -9.67
C ASN A 236 -19.68 -9.09 -9.89
N SER A 237 -19.59 -8.63 -11.15
CA SER A 237 -19.21 -7.24 -11.51
C SER A 237 -20.12 -6.14 -10.94
N GLY A 238 -21.25 -6.49 -10.30
CA GLY A 238 -22.12 -5.52 -9.61
C GLY A 238 -21.94 -5.42 -8.09
N GLN A 239 -21.20 -6.32 -7.44
CA GLN A 239 -21.19 -6.43 -5.97
C GLN A 239 -19.89 -5.97 -5.29
N SER A 240 -18.78 -5.88 -6.04
CA SER A 240 -17.49 -5.46 -5.50
C SER A 240 -16.67 -4.69 -6.54
N LYS A 241 -15.91 -3.70 -6.06
CA LYS A 241 -14.94 -2.95 -6.86
C LYS A 241 -13.58 -3.66 -6.96
N LEU A 242 -13.38 -4.73 -6.18
CA LEU A 242 -12.17 -5.54 -6.21
C LEU A 242 -12.18 -6.50 -7.42
N VAL A 243 -11.25 -6.30 -8.33
CA VAL A 243 -11.05 -7.13 -9.51
C VAL A 243 -10.17 -8.34 -9.15
N ILE A 244 -10.51 -9.50 -9.71
CA ILE A 244 -9.73 -10.73 -9.56
C ILE A 244 -9.24 -11.18 -10.92
N THR A 245 -7.97 -11.54 -11.00
CA THR A 245 -7.40 -12.27 -12.13
C THR A 245 -6.97 -13.67 -11.68
N GLU A 246 -7.15 -14.66 -12.54
CA GLU A 246 -6.70 -16.03 -12.28
C GLU A 246 -5.28 -16.19 -12.84
N GLU A 247 -4.27 -15.90 -12.02
CA GLU A 247 -2.85 -15.89 -12.40
C GLU A 247 -1.98 -16.43 -11.24
N GLY A 248 -0.82 -17.00 -11.58
CA GLY A 248 0.15 -17.52 -10.63
C GLY A 248 0.04 -19.04 -10.41
N ARG A 249 0.67 -19.52 -9.34
CA ARG A 249 0.70 -20.95 -8.97
C ARG A 249 0.74 -21.14 -7.46
N VAL A 250 0.14 -22.23 -7.00
CA VAL A 250 0.25 -22.64 -5.60
C VAL A 250 1.68 -23.11 -5.32
N VAL A 251 2.32 -22.46 -4.36
CA VAL A 251 3.66 -22.82 -3.88
C VAL A 251 3.56 -23.67 -2.60
N PRO A 252 4.29 -24.79 -2.50
CA PRO A 252 4.26 -25.68 -1.33
C PRO A 252 4.64 -24.96 -0.03
N PRO A 253 3.93 -25.21 1.10
CA PRO A 253 4.21 -24.55 2.38
C PRO A 253 5.67 -24.67 2.85
N GLY A 254 6.30 -25.84 2.68
CA GLY A 254 7.69 -26.07 3.11
C GLY A 254 8.77 -25.33 2.31
N SER A 255 8.40 -24.63 1.24
CA SER A 255 9.31 -23.81 0.43
C SER A 255 9.21 -22.31 0.71
N ILE A 256 8.20 -21.88 1.48
CA ILE A 256 7.93 -20.47 1.78
C ILE A 256 9.04 -19.89 2.64
N LEU A 257 9.48 -18.70 2.26
CA LEU A 257 10.62 -18.01 2.82
C LEU A 257 10.20 -16.70 3.49
N GLU A 258 10.78 -16.45 4.65
CA GLU A 258 10.83 -15.14 5.28
C GLU A 258 12.26 -14.57 5.17
N ILE A 259 12.39 -13.28 4.89
CA ILE A 259 13.65 -12.57 4.71
C ILE A 259 13.78 -11.50 5.80
N LYS A 260 14.95 -11.41 6.43
CA LYS A 260 15.29 -10.37 7.40
C LYS A 260 16.67 -9.81 7.16
N THR A 261 16.76 -8.50 6.98
CA THR A 261 18.04 -7.79 6.88
C THR A 261 18.47 -7.22 8.22
N ARG A 262 19.76 -7.29 8.55
CA ARG A 262 20.35 -6.72 9.76
C ARG A 262 21.75 -6.19 9.54
N ALA A 263 22.14 -5.19 10.33
CA ALA A 263 23.53 -4.78 10.40
C ALA A 263 24.36 -5.91 11.05
N THR A 264 25.56 -6.19 10.55
CA THR A 264 26.46 -7.21 11.13
C THR A 264 26.77 -6.95 12.61
N SER A 265 26.76 -5.68 13.04
CA SER A 265 26.96 -5.28 14.45
C SER A 265 25.78 -5.62 15.38
N ARG A 266 24.63 -6.00 14.84
CA ARG A 266 23.42 -6.36 15.61
C ARG A 266 22.80 -7.63 14.99
N PRO A 267 23.40 -8.81 15.25
CA PRO A 267 22.88 -10.08 14.75
C PRO A 267 21.46 -10.32 15.27
N LEU A 268 20.65 -11.07 14.52
CA LEU A 268 19.26 -11.35 14.86
C LEU A 268 19.12 -12.80 15.34
N PRO A 269 18.93 -13.03 16.64
CA PRO A 269 18.54 -14.33 17.16
C PRO A 269 17.22 -14.79 16.53
N VAL A 270 17.11 -16.09 16.22
CA VAL A 270 15.88 -16.66 15.66
C VAL A 270 14.70 -16.45 16.61
N GLN A 271 14.94 -16.44 17.92
CA GLN A 271 13.96 -16.21 18.98
C GLN A 271 13.22 -14.87 18.82
N GLU A 272 13.88 -13.82 18.32
CA GLU A 272 13.25 -12.50 18.10
C GLU A 272 12.22 -12.52 16.96
N VAL A 273 12.30 -13.49 16.04
CA VAL A 273 11.34 -13.67 14.94
C VAL A 273 10.51 -14.94 15.07
N ALA A 274 10.76 -15.77 16.08
CA ALA A 274 10.13 -17.07 16.25
C ALA A 274 8.61 -16.96 16.35
N ALA A 275 8.08 -15.97 17.09
CA ALA A 275 6.64 -15.73 17.16
C ALA A 275 6.02 -15.47 15.77
N GLN A 276 6.71 -14.71 14.91
CA GLN A 276 6.23 -14.42 13.57
C GLN A 276 6.19 -15.70 12.70
N LEU A 277 7.27 -16.47 12.74
CA LEU A 277 7.42 -17.71 11.98
C LEU A 277 6.49 -18.81 12.48
N TRP A 278 6.24 -18.86 13.79
CA TRP A 278 5.28 -19.75 14.43
C TRP A 278 3.87 -19.46 13.94
N VAL A 279 3.42 -18.20 13.96
CA VAL A 279 2.06 -17.87 13.49
C VAL A 279 1.86 -18.19 12.00
N SER A 280 2.88 -17.96 11.16
CA SER A 280 2.80 -18.23 9.72
C SER A 280 3.20 -19.65 9.32
N GLN A 281 3.60 -20.49 10.28
CA GLN A 281 4.11 -21.85 10.06
C GLN A 281 5.19 -21.88 8.97
N THR A 282 6.11 -20.90 9.01
CA THR A 282 7.16 -20.71 7.99
C THR A 282 8.49 -21.21 8.54
N SER A 283 9.06 -22.24 7.91
CA SER A 283 10.29 -22.89 8.37
C SER A 283 11.57 -22.38 7.70
N LYS A 284 11.48 -21.72 6.53
CA LYS A 284 12.66 -21.16 5.86
C LYS A 284 12.85 -19.70 6.23
N LEU A 285 14.04 -19.36 6.71
CA LEU A 285 14.44 -18.01 7.08
C LEU A 285 15.75 -17.64 6.39
N VAL A 286 15.80 -16.47 5.76
CA VAL A 286 17.03 -15.84 5.31
C VAL A 286 17.35 -14.67 6.25
N ARG A 287 18.50 -14.75 6.94
CA ARG A 287 19.06 -13.62 7.69
C ARG A 287 20.22 -13.01 6.90
N ALA A 288 19.95 -11.88 6.26
CA ALA A 288 20.92 -11.17 5.43
C ALA A 288 21.64 -10.09 6.25
N TYR A 289 22.94 -10.26 6.46
CA TYR A 289 23.76 -9.32 7.22
C TYR A 289 24.50 -8.34 6.32
N HIS A 290 24.62 -7.09 6.76
CA HIS A 290 25.30 -6.05 6.01
C HIS A 290 26.17 -5.12 6.86
N TYR A 291 27.22 -4.58 6.24
CA TYR A 291 27.96 -3.41 6.72
C TYR A 291 27.74 -2.23 5.76
N ARG A 292 27.05 -1.18 6.22
CA ARG A 292 26.73 0.02 5.43
C ARG A 292 26.10 -0.28 4.05
N GLY A 293 25.18 -1.25 4.01
CA GLY A 293 24.49 -1.68 2.79
C GLY A 293 25.25 -2.70 1.93
N LYS A 294 26.50 -3.03 2.27
CA LYS A 294 27.23 -4.15 1.66
C LYS A 294 26.85 -5.44 2.34
N PHE A 295 26.10 -6.29 1.64
CA PHE A 295 25.59 -7.55 2.16
C PHE A 295 26.59 -8.69 1.98
N GLU A 296 26.70 -9.53 3.00
CA GLU A 296 27.31 -10.86 2.88
C GLU A 296 26.39 -11.78 2.06
N VAL A 297 26.88 -12.96 1.67
CA VAL A 297 26.05 -13.96 0.98
C VAL A 297 25.21 -14.69 2.03
N PRO A 298 23.90 -14.40 2.18
CA PRO A 298 23.04 -15.11 3.11
C PRO A 298 22.85 -16.57 2.71
N GLN A 299 22.49 -17.37 3.72
CA GLN A 299 22.04 -18.74 3.55
C GLN A 299 20.54 -18.82 3.81
N VAL A 300 19.90 -19.81 3.19
CA VAL A 300 18.54 -20.22 3.55
C VAL A 300 18.66 -21.17 4.74
N GLU A 301 18.15 -20.78 5.88
CA GLU A 301 18.16 -21.57 7.10
C GLU A 301 16.83 -22.30 7.26
N ASP A 302 16.88 -23.57 7.66
CA ASP A 302 15.71 -24.27 8.17
C ASP A 302 15.64 -24.08 9.70
N VAL A 303 14.65 -23.34 10.14
CA VAL A 303 14.50 -22.93 11.54
C VAL A 303 13.33 -23.64 12.24
N GLU A 304 12.74 -24.67 11.65
CA GLU A 304 11.60 -25.39 12.23
C GLU A 304 11.86 -25.87 13.67
N ALA A 305 13.02 -26.50 13.90
CA ALA A 305 13.41 -26.97 15.23
C ALA A 305 13.57 -25.82 16.26
N HIS A 306 14.04 -24.66 15.81
CA HIS A 306 14.18 -23.47 16.67
C HIS A 306 12.81 -22.89 17.05
N VAL A 307 11.89 -22.83 16.09
CA VAL A 307 10.51 -22.36 16.30
C VAL A 307 9.76 -23.32 17.23
N LYS A 308 9.93 -24.63 17.06
CA LYS A 308 9.34 -25.64 17.94
C LYS A 308 9.86 -25.53 19.38
N ARG A 309 11.17 -25.38 19.55
CA ARG A 309 11.77 -25.13 20.87
C ARG A 309 11.26 -23.84 21.50
N TRP A 310 11.06 -22.79 20.70
CA TRP A 310 10.46 -21.55 21.18
C TRP A 310 9.00 -21.78 21.63
N GLU A 311 8.20 -22.54 20.89
CA GLU A 311 6.83 -22.91 21.29
C GLU A 311 6.81 -23.64 22.64
N GLU A 312 7.71 -24.61 22.84
CA GLU A 312 7.86 -25.38 24.09
C GLU A 312 8.20 -24.48 25.29
N LEU A 313 9.07 -23.48 25.09
CA LEU A 313 9.50 -22.55 26.14
C LEU A 313 8.44 -21.49 26.46
N ASN A 314 7.51 -21.20 25.54
CA ASN A 314 6.51 -20.14 25.68
C ASN A 314 5.08 -20.67 25.92
N GLN A 315 4.92 -21.95 26.30
CA GLN A 315 3.61 -22.58 26.50
C GLN A 315 2.65 -21.78 27.38
N ASN A 316 3.14 -21.14 28.45
CA ASN A 316 2.31 -20.35 29.33
C ASN A 316 1.71 -19.12 28.62
N ASP A 317 2.55 -18.34 27.95
CA ASP A 317 2.13 -17.15 27.21
C ASP A 317 1.21 -17.51 26.04
N LEU A 318 1.43 -18.65 25.39
CA LEU A 318 0.56 -19.17 24.34
C LEU A 318 -0.83 -19.58 24.87
N LYS A 319 -0.92 -20.16 26.08
CA LYS A 319 -2.22 -20.43 26.73
C LYS A 319 -2.95 -19.14 27.09
N ARG A 320 -2.22 -18.13 27.57
CA ARG A 320 -2.77 -16.79 27.85
C ARG A 320 -3.24 -16.10 26.57
N LEU A 321 -2.55 -16.31 25.45
CA LEU A 321 -2.94 -15.77 24.14
C LEU A 321 -4.30 -16.32 23.71
N ALA A 322 -4.50 -17.63 23.83
CA ALA A 322 -5.80 -18.24 23.56
C ALA A 322 -6.91 -17.70 24.48
N SER A 323 -6.62 -17.57 25.78
CA SER A 323 -7.52 -16.99 26.78
C SER A 323 -7.91 -15.55 26.45
N LEU A 324 -6.93 -14.73 26.04
CA LEU A 324 -7.14 -13.34 25.64
C LEU A 324 -8.03 -13.24 24.40
N ILE A 325 -7.77 -14.05 23.36
CA ILE A 325 -8.58 -14.06 22.13
C ILE A 325 -10.03 -14.46 22.42
N LYS A 326 -10.25 -15.47 23.28
CA LYS A 326 -11.59 -15.89 23.75
C LYS A 326 -12.27 -14.77 24.55
N THR A 327 -11.53 -14.13 25.46
CA THR A 327 -12.03 -13.03 26.30
C THR A 327 -12.48 -11.85 25.43
N ILE A 328 -11.65 -11.43 24.47
CA ILE A 328 -12.02 -10.38 23.52
C ILE A 328 -13.28 -10.77 22.75
N SER A 329 -13.31 -11.97 22.15
CA SER A 329 -14.46 -12.45 21.38
C SER A 329 -15.76 -12.43 22.19
N ASN A 330 -15.71 -12.91 23.44
CA ASN A 330 -16.88 -12.95 24.34
C ASN A 330 -17.36 -11.56 24.73
N LEU A 331 -16.44 -10.65 25.10
CA LEU A 331 -16.79 -9.28 25.46
C LEU A 331 -17.41 -8.55 24.27
N VAL A 332 -16.87 -8.70 23.07
CA VAL A 332 -17.43 -8.07 21.87
C VAL A 332 -18.81 -8.63 21.55
N ARG A 333 -19.00 -9.95 21.64
CA ARG A 333 -20.31 -10.60 21.45
C ARG A 333 -21.36 -10.07 22.43
N GLN A 334 -21.01 -9.92 23.70
CA GLN A 334 -21.92 -9.41 24.74
C GLN A 334 -22.32 -7.93 24.54
N HIS A 335 -21.52 -7.16 23.79
CA HIS A 335 -21.69 -5.71 23.65
C HIS A 335 -22.15 -5.27 22.25
N GLY A 336 -22.79 -6.16 21.49
CA GLY A 336 -23.40 -5.84 20.18
C GLY A 336 -22.60 -6.32 18.97
N GLY A 337 -21.58 -7.16 19.17
CA GLY A 337 -20.88 -7.86 18.09
C GLY A 337 -19.78 -7.06 17.39
N LYS A 338 -19.65 -5.75 17.61
CA LYS A 338 -18.59 -4.92 17.01
C LYS A 338 -17.87 -4.05 18.03
N ALA A 339 -16.54 -4.05 17.98
CA ALA A 339 -15.70 -3.24 18.86
C ALA A 339 -14.36 -2.88 18.24
N ILE A 340 -13.69 -1.89 18.82
CA ILE A 340 -12.29 -1.58 18.59
C ILE A 340 -11.49 -1.91 19.85
N VAL A 341 -10.49 -2.77 19.72
CA VAL A 341 -9.50 -3.06 20.76
C VAL A 341 -8.31 -2.12 20.56
N ARG A 342 -7.91 -1.38 21.60
CA ARG A 342 -6.74 -0.51 21.59
C ARG A 342 -5.76 -0.86 22.69
N TYR A 343 -4.49 -0.83 22.33
CA TYR A 343 -3.38 -0.76 23.26
C TYR A 343 -2.76 0.64 23.15
N GLU A 344 -2.74 1.37 24.26
CA GLU A 344 -2.17 2.73 24.34
C GLU A 344 -0.89 2.79 25.18
N GLY A 345 -0.35 1.62 25.57
CA GLY A 345 0.78 1.48 26.48
C GLY A 345 0.38 0.90 27.85
N GLY A 346 1.38 0.47 28.62
CA GLY A 346 1.17 -0.09 29.96
C GLY A 346 0.67 -1.53 29.95
N SER A 347 -0.25 -1.86 30.85
CA SER A 347 -0.69 -3.24 31.18
C SER A 347 -2.13 -3.57 30.78
N LYS A 348 -2.83 -2.70 30.05
CA LYS A 348 -4.25 -2.90 29.72
C LYS A 348 -4.58 -2.75 28.24
N LEU A 349 -5.60 -3.49 27.80
CA LEU A 349 -6.30 -3.28 26.54
C LEU A 349 -7.65 -2.64 26.81
N LEU A 350 -8.01 -1.66 25.99
CA LEU A 350 -9.28 -0.94 26.06
C LEU A 350 -10.17 -1.37 24.90
N LEU A 351 -11.41 -1.76 25.20
CA LEU A 351 -12.41 -2.11 24.21
C LEU A 351 -13.42 -0.97 24.10
N TYR A 352 -13.62 -0.51 22.88
CA TYR A 352 -14.50 0.60 22.54
C TYR A 352 -15.65 0.09 21.69
N ARG A 353 -16.90 0.50 21.99
CA ARG A 353 -18.02 0.21 21.09
C ARG A 353 -17.75 0.85 19.73
N SER A 354 -17.98 0.07 18.67
CA SER A 354 -17.82 0.54 17.29
C SER A 354 -19.14 0.46 16.54
N ASP A 355 -19.61 1.63 16.11
CA ASP A 355 -20.71 1.74 15.14
C ASP A 355 -20.15 1.91 13.70
N LYS A 356 -18.86 1.58 13.49
CA LYS A 356 -18.25 1.62 12.15
C LYS A 356 -19.00 0.66 11.21
N GLU A 357 -18.95 1.00 9.92
CA GLU A 357 -19.46 0.15 8.82
C GLU A 357 -18.93 -1.29 8.92
N ASP A 358 -19.68 -2.20 8.31
CA ASP A 358 -19.38 -3.62 8.19
C ASP A 358 -17.94 -3.87 7.71
N MET A 359 -17.25 -4.87 8.30
CA MET A 359 -15.88 -5.21 7.87
C MET A 359 -15.81 -5.79 6.47
N LEU A 360 -16.91 -6.36 5.98
CA LEU A 360 -17.03 -7.05 4.70
C LEU A 360 -18.17 -6.45 3.86
N PRO A 361 -18.15 -6.63 2.53
CA PRO A 361 -19.35 -6.43 1.74
C PRO A 361 -20.46 -7.41 2.12
N HIS A 362 -21.72 -6.98 2.01
CA HIS A 362 -22.91 -7.75 2.39
C HIS A 362 -22.94 -9.17 1.78
N PHE A 363 -22.54 -9.34 0.51
CA PHE A 363 -22.58 -10.64 -0.16
C PHE A 363 -21.61 -11.69 0.46
N LEU A 364 -20.62 -11.27 1.25
CA LEU A 364 -19.75 -12.21 1.98
C LEU A 364 -20.36 -12.65 3.31
N TYR A 365 -21.21 -11.84 3.94
CA TYR A 365 -21.93 -12.24 5.17
C TYR A 365 -22.90 -13.39 4.92
N SER A 366 -23.49 -13.48 3.72
CA SER A 366 -24.39 -14.58 3.37
C SER A 366 -23.71 -15.97 3.39
N LYS A 367 -22.38 -16.03 3.54
CA LYS A 367 -21.63 -17.28 3.76
C LYS A 367 -21.84 -17.87 5.16
N TRP A 368 -22.29 -17.06 6.11
CA TRP A 368 -22.67 -17.51 7.45
C TRP A 368 -24.16 -17.83 7.57
N GLU A 369 -24.98 -17.41 6.61
CA GLU A 369 -26.41 -17.72 6.56
C GLU A 369 -26.66 -19.15 6.04
N GLU A 370 -27.63 -19.86 6.61
CA GLU A 370 -27.92 -21.25 6.24
C GLU A 370 -28.31 -21.40 4.75
N ARG A 371 -27.77 -22.44 4.08
CA ARG A 371 -28.49 -23.09 2.96
C ARG A 371 -29.49 -24.08 3.55
N GLY A 372 -30.62 -23.59 4.04
CA GLY A 372 -31.70 -24.41 4.62
C GLY A 372 -33.08 -23.93 4.15
N ASN A 373 -33.75 -24.76 3.34
CA ASN A 373 -35.12 -24.65 2.83
C ASN A 373 -35.46 -23.56 1.81
N THR A 374 -35.12 -23.84 0.54
CA THR A 374 -35.90 -23.36 -0.60
C THR A 374 -37.30 -24.02 -0.58
N GLN A 375 -38.21 -23.50 0.24
CA GLN A 375 -39.64 -23.60 -0.09
C GLN A 375 -39.96 -22.45 -1.04
N VAL A 376 -40.14 -22.82 -2.30
CA VAL A 376 -40.83 -22.00 -3.30
C VAL A 376 -42.19 -21.60 -2.73
N LYS A 377 -42.40 -20.30 -2.48
CA LYS A 377 -43.74 -19.71 -2.43
C LYS A 377 -43.87 -18.67 -3.52
N THR A 378 -44.50 -19.13 -4.59
CA THR A 378 -45.08 -18.40 -5.69
C THR A 378 -46.03 -17.31 -5.19
N THR A 379 -45.79 -16.10 -5.69
CA THR A 379 -46.67 -14.95 -5.95
C THR A 379 -48.03 -14.86 -5.24
N ALA A 380 -48.26 -13.72 -4.58
CA ALA A 380 -49.52 -12.98 -4.69
C ALA A 380 -49.22 -11.48 -4.67
N SER A 381 -49.60 -10.83 -5.77
CA SER A 381 -49.58 -9.40 -6.02
C SER A 381 -50.65 -8.68 -5.18
N THR A 382 -50.28 -7.56 -4.56
CA THR A 382 -51.23 -6.48 -4.26
C THR A 382 -50.53 -5.14 -4.42
N GLN A 383 -51.08 -4.32 -5.32
CA GLN A 383 -50.80 -2.89 -5.45
C GLN A 383 -51.39 -2.16 -4.24
N GLU A 384 -50.69 -1.17 -3.70
CA GLU A 384 -51.24 0.06 -3.07
C GLU A 384 -50.02 0.93 -2.72
N GLU A 385 -49.78 1.97 -3.52
CA GLU A 385 -50.19 3.37 -3.30
C GLU A 385 -49.12 4.17 -2.55
N ALA A 386 -48.66 5.22 -3.23
CA ALA A 386 -47.66 6.16 -2.77
C ALA A 386 -48.24 7.04 -1.67
N VAL A 387 -47.61 7.02 -0.49
CA VAL A 387 -47.75 8.08 0.51
C VAL A 387 -46.36 8.66 0.77
N VAL A 388 -46.20 9.88 0.27
CA VAL A 388 -45.10 10.79 0.59
C VAL A 388 -45.18 11.10 2.08
N SER A 389 -44.15 10.77 2.86
CA SER A 389 -43.90 11.42 4.15
C SER A 389 -42.45 11.86 4.23
N ASP A 390 -42.31 13.15 4.06
CA ASP A 390 -41.16 14.00 4.20
C ASP A 390 -40.68 14.03 5.67
N THR A 391 -39.39 13.81 5.92
CA THR A 391 -38.56 14.52 6.91
C THR A 391 -37.15 13.90 6.96
N LEU A 392 -36.32 14.28 5.98
CA LEU A 392 -34.87 14.25 6.10
C LEU A 392 -34.36 15.65 6.49
N ASP A 393 -33.49 15.67 7.49
CA ASP A 393 -32.20 16.32 7.40
C ASP A 393 -32.13 17.82 7.03
N ARG A 394 -32.51 18.65 8.00
CA ARG A 394 -32.30 20.11 7.99
C ARG A 394 -30.81 20.53 8.02
N GLY A 395 -29.87 19.57 8.05
CA GLY A 395 -28.42 19.80 8.10
C GLY A 395 -27.71 19.65 6.75
N GLN A 396 -28.10 18.65 5.94
CA GLN A 396 -27.48 18.40 4.63
C GLN A 396 -27.96 19.38 3.54
N GLU A 397 -29.24 19.75 3.51
CA GLU A 397 -29.76 20.69 2.50
C GLU A 397 -29.06 22.05 2.55
N LYS A 398 -28.74 22.53 3.75
CA LYS A 398 -28.11 23.85 3.93
C LYS A 398 -26.68 23.90 3.39
N ILE A 399 -25.93 22.79 3.43
CA ILE A 399 -24.57 22.68 2.89
C ILE A 399 -24.62 22.52 1.36
N ILE A 400 -25.57 21.74 0.85
CA ILE A 400 -25.77 21.50 -0.58
C ILE A 400 -26.25 22.78 -1.29
N GLU A 401 -27.21 23.51 -0.72
CA GLU A 401 -27.65 24.81 -1.27
C GLU A 401 -26.54 25.87 -1.24
N THR A 402 -25.76 25.95 -0.16
CA THR A 402 -24.64 26.90 -0.05
C THR A 402 -23.53 26.59 -1.06
N THR A 403 -23.25 25.31 -1.32
CA THR A 403 -22.24 24.87 -2.30
C THR A 403 -22.69 25.13 -3.74
N ARG A 404 -23.97 24.84 -4.04
CA ARG A 404 -24.57 25.04 -5.36
C ARG A 404 -24.71 26.52 -5.73
N ALA A 405 -25.01 27.39 -4.75
CA ALA A 405 -25.11 28.83 -4.95
C ALA A 405 -23.75 29.53 -5.17
N LYS A 406 -22.64 28.95 -4.67
CA LYS A 406 -21.31 29.59 -4.68
C LYS A 406 -20.36 29.05 -5.76
N TYR A 407 -20.49 27.78 -6.18
CA TYR A 407 -19.54 27.13 -7.09
C TYR A 407 -20.17 26.31 -8.25
N GLY A 408 -21.51 26.28 -8.38
CA GLY A 408 -22.21 25.62 -9.49
C GLY A 408 -22.22 24.08 -9.43
N ASP A 409 -22.68 23.42 -10.51
CA ASP A 409 -22.84 21.95 -10.64
C ASP A 409 -21.70 21.32 -11.48
N GLY A 410 -20.50 21.90 -11.40
CA GLY A 410 -19.33 21.49 -12.19
C GLY A 410 -18.57 20.29 -11.63
N PRO A 411 -17.66 19.67 -12.42
CA PRO A 411 -16.78 18.60 -11.94
C PRO A 411 -16.01 19.05 -10.70
N PHE A 412 -15.96 18.20 -9.67
CA PHE A 412 -15.27 18.46 -8.41
C PHE A 412 -15.80 19.64 -7.57
N SER A 413 -17.01 20.17 -7.82
CA SER A 413 -17.59 21.32 -7.09
C SER A 413 -17.54 21.19 -5.56
N GLU A 414 -17.86 20.01 -5.01
CA GLU A 414 -17.78 19.71 -3.56
C GLU A 414 -16.33 19.68 -3.04
N ILE A 415 -15.40 19.18 -3.85
CA ILE A 415 -13.98 19.14 -3.50
C ILE A 415 -13.40 20.55 -3.56
N ILE A 416 -13.77 21.35 -4.57
CA ILE A 416 -13.38 22.75 -4.76
C ILE A 416 -13.86 23.60 -3.60
N SER A 417 -15.13 23.51 -3.22
CA SER A 417 -15.67 24.27 -2.08
C SER A 417 -14.91 23.94 -0.80
N TYR A 418 -14.73 22.64 -0.51
CA TYR A 418 -13.99 22.21 0.67
C TYR A 418 -12.53 22.64 0.64
N GLY A 419 -11.86 22.56 -0.52
CA GLY A 419 -10.46 22.93 -0.68
C GLY A 419 -10.20 24.44 -0.60
N VAL A 420 -11.14 25.26 -1.07
CA VAL A 420 -11.08 26.72 -0.91
C VAL A 420 -11.27 27.10 0.56
N ASP A 421 -12.26 26.50 1.24
CA ASP A 421 -12.59 26.88 2.62
C ASP A 421 -11.62 26.28 3.67
N ASN A 422 -11.02 25.12 3.39
CA ASN A 422 -10.16 24.39 4.34
C ASN A 422 -8.68 24.32 3.92
N GLY A 423 -8.34 24.90 2.76
CA GLY A 423 -6.99 25.04 2.20
C GLY A 423 -6.64 24.03 1.10
N PHE A 424 -5.85 24.48 0.13
CA PHE A 424 -5.63 23.79 -1.14
C PHE A 424 -4.91 22.43 -1.05
N ARG A 425 -4.22 22.13 0.07
CA ARG A 425 -3.66 20.79 0.35
C ARG A 425 -4.71 19.68 0.31
N GLN A 426 -5.98 20.01 0.49
CA GLN A 426 -7.07 19.04 0.47
C GLN A 426 -7.28 18.46 -0.93
N PHE A 427 -6.88 19.16 -2.00
CA PHE A 427 -6.92 18.63 -3.36
C PHE A 427 -5.95 17.46 -3.55
N PHE A 428 -4.76 17.47 -2.95
CA PHE A 428 -3.87 16.31 -2.96
C PHE A 428 -4.38 15.12 -2.14
N ARG A 429 -5.36 15.33 -1.26
CA ARG A 429 -5.92 14.29 -0.39
C ARG A 429 -7.21 13.67 -0.90
N ARG A 430 -7.99 14.44 -1.67
CA ARG A 430 -9.34 14.09 -2.10
C ARG A 430 -9.46 13.86 -3.60
N MET A 431 -8.49 14.31 -4.39
CA MET A 431 -8.50 14.05 -5.83
C MET A 431 -7.87 12.69 -6.16
N PRO A 432 -8.35 12.01 -7.21
CA PRO A 432 -7.70 10.83 -7.77
C PRO A 432 -6.26 11.13 -8.23
N MET A 433 -5.37 10.15 -8.14
CA MET A 433 -3.95 10.27 -8.52
C MET A 433 -3.73 10.16 -10.05
N GLU A 434 -4.49 10.92 -10.83
CA GLU A 434 -4.41 10.99 -12.29
C GLU A 434 -4.15 12.43 -12.73
N LEU A 435 -3.10 12.65 -13.54
CA LEU A 435 -2.72 14.00 -14.00
C LEU A 435 -3.82 14.66 -14.86
N SER A 436 -4.61 13.88 -15.59
CA SER A 436 -5.77 14.35 -16.37
C SER A 436 -6.84 14.99 -15.49
N GLN A 437 -7.11 14.40 -14.31
CA GLN A 437 -8.09 14.92 -13.35
C GLN A 437 -7.58 16.20 -12.68
N TYR A 438 -6.28 16.30 -12.43
CA TYR A 438 -5.67 17.54 -11.93
C TYR A 438 -5.67 18.66 -12.96
N ARG A 439 -5.50 18.35 -14.25
CA ARG A 439 -5.64 19.34 -15.33
C ARG A 439 -7.09 19.85 -15.39
N LEU A 440 -8.06 18.94 -15.40
CA LEU A 440 -9.48 19.29 -15.37
C LEU A 440 -9.86 20.12 -14.13
N LEU A 441 -9.28 19.81 -12.96
CA LEU A 441 -9.43 20.62 -11.74
C LEU A 441 -8.84 22.02 -11.92
N CYS A 442 -7.63 22.15 -12.48
CA CYS A 442 -7.03 23.47 -12.71
C CYS A 442 -7.86 24.30 -13.69
N ASP A 443 -8.34 23.70 -14.78
CA ASP A 443 -9.23 24.35 -15.74
C ASP A 443 -10.55 24.78 -15.10
N THR A 444 -11.09 23.95 -14.19
CA THR A 444 -12.31 24.28 -13.45
C THR A 444 -12.08 25.43 -12.47
N LEU A 445 -10.96 25.45 -11.75
CA LEU A 445 -10.57 26.55 -10.85
C LEU A 445 -10.38 27.88 -11.61
N ASP A 446 -9.75 27.83 -12.79
CA ASP A 446 -9.63 28.98 -13.70
C ASP A 446 -11.01 29.46 -14.19
N SER A 447 -11.91 28.54 -14.57
CA SER A 447 -13.26 28.87 -15.03
C SER A 447 -14.15 29.52 -13.95
N LEU A 448 -13.91 29.16 -12.68
CA LEU A 448 -14.57 29.73 -11.52
C LEU A 448 -13.89 31.00 -11.01
N ALA A 449 -12.85 31.48 -11.70
CA ALA A 449 -12.04 32.65 -11.34
C ALA A 449 -11.49 32.59 -9.90
N ILE A 450 -11.16 31.39 -9.41
CA ILE A 450 -10.60 31.19 -8.07
C ILE A 450 -9.11 31.54 -8.10
N ASP A 451 -8.71 32.57 -7.38
CA ASP A 451 -7.29 32.92 -7.23
C ASP A 451 -6.57 31.93 -6.30
N VAL A 452 -6.03 30.87 -6.89
CA VAL A 452 -5.28 29.83 -6.17
C VAL A 452 -3.96 30.36 -5.61
N THR A 453 -3.31 31.31 -6.30
CA THR A 453 -2.03 31.85 -5.83
C THR A 453 -2.22 32.95 -4.79
N GLU A 454 -3.40 33.56 -4.70
CA GLU A 454 -3.75 34.71 -3.84
C GLU A 454 -2.75 35.85 -4.03
N GLY A 455 -2.36 36.13 -5.27
CA GLY A 455 -1.37 37.16 -5.62
C GLY A 455 0.07 36.90 -5.16
N ARG A 456 0.39 35.72 -4.62
CA ARG A 456 1.76 35.37 -4.18
C ARG A 456 2.67 35.09 -5.36
N THR A 457 3.92 35.58 -5.29
CA THR A 457 4.94 35.23 -6.30
C THR A 457 5.48 33.82 -6.06
N ILE A 458 6.14 33.23 -7.06
CA ILE A 458 6.82 31.92 -6.92
C ILE A 458 7.85 31.97 -5.78
N ARG A 459 8.53 33.10 -5.59
CA ARG A 459 9.49 33.28 -4.50
C ARG A 459 8.81 33.19 -3.13
N ASP A 460 7.62 33.78 -2.99
CA ASP A 460 6.83 33.73 -1.75
C ASP A 460 6.29 32.32 -1.49
N ILE A 461 5.81 31.64 -2.54
CA ILE A 461 5.36 30.25 -2.47
C ILE A 461 6.50 29.33 -2.04
N MET A 462 7.70 29.48 -2.62
CA MET A 462 8.89 28.73 -2.22
C MET A 462 9.33 29.04 -0.79
N HIS A 463 9.21 30.30 -0.36
CA HIS A 463 9.50 30.71 1.01
C HIS A 463 8.53 30.07 2.02
N ASP A 464 7.24 30.03 1.71
CA ASP A 464 6.21 29.40 2.52
C ASP A 464 6.32 27.88 2.57
N MET A 465 6.81 27.25 1.50
CA MET A 465 7.19 25.83 1.53
C MET A 465 8.33 25.55 2.52
N ARG A 466 9.30 26.46 2.66
CA ARG A 466 10.42 26.30 3.59
C ARG A 466 10.00 26.46 5.06
N LYS A 467 8.94 27.21 5.34
CA LYS A 467 8.35 27.34 6.69
C LYS A 467 7.76 26.04 7.25
N GLY A 468 7.62 24.99 6.43
CA GLY A 468 7.16 23.68 6.87
C GLY A 468 8.18 22.91 7.72
N LYS A 469 9.45 23.34 7.72
CA LYS A 469 10.53 22.78 8.55
C LYS A 469 10.50 23.45 9.93
N GLY A 470 10.54 22.66 10.99
CA GLY A 470 10.71 23.22 12.35
C GLY A 470 12.14 23.73 12.52
N ASP A 471 12.28 24.77 13.33
CA ASP A 471 13.57 25.38 13.66
C ASP A 471 13.79 25.35 15.17
N TRP A 472 15.04 25.31 15.61
CA TRP A 472 15.40 25.24 17.01
C TRP A 472 15.92 26.61 17.46
N ASP A 473 15.24 27.24 18.40
CA ASP A 473 15.71 28.50 18.98
C ASP A 473 16.70 28.21 20.12
N PRO A 474 18.00 28.53 19.94
CA PRO A 474 19.01 28.24 20.96
C PRO A 474 18.94 29.18 22.18
N GLU A 475 18.33 30.36 22.07
CA GLU A 475 18.23 31.32 23.18
C GLU A 475 17.04 30.98 24.09
N GLU A 476 15.89 30.66 23.52
CA GLU A 476 14.69 30.29 24.29
C GLU A 476 14.58 28.78 24.60
N ARG A 477 15.43 27.94 23.97
CA ARG A 477 15.43 26.47 24.10
C ARG A 477 14.08 25.82 23.81
N ILE A 478 13.35 26.36 22.83
CA ILE A 478 12.04 25.84 22.40
C ILE A 478 12.14 25.43 20.92
N GLU A 479 11.51 24.30 20.58
CA GLU A 479 11.34 23.87 19.20
C GLU A 479 10.20 24.66 18.53
N ILE A 480 10.54 25.50 17.56
CA ILE A 480 9.56 26.23 16.76
C ILE A 480 8.98 25.25 15.74
N ARG A 481 7.78 24.76 16.00
CA ARG A 481 7.08 23.84 15.10
C ARG A 481 6.80 24.52 13.75
N GLY A 482 7.35 23.94 12.68
CA GLY A 482 7.13 24.40 11.31
C GLY A 482 5.65 24.38 10.90
N LEU A 483 5.24 25.35 10.09
CA LEU A 483 3.87 25.58 9.64
C LEU A 483 3.52 24.66 8.46
N LYS A 484 3.40 23.35 8.76
CA LYS A 484 3.22 22.28 7.76
C LYS A 484 1.98 22.43 6.87
N ASN A 485 0.92 23.09 7.35
CA ASN A 485 -0.29 23.33 6.55
C ASN A 485 -0.02 24.38 5.45
N ILE A 486 0.67 25.47 5.80
CA ILE A 486 1.05 26.53 4.86
C ILE A 486 1.98 25.98 3.77
N ALA A 487 2.96 25.16 4.14
CA ALA A 487 3.87 24.54 3.19
C ALA A 487 3.16 23.60 2.20
N ARG A 488 2.16 22.85 2.66
CA ARG A 488 1.38 21.93 1.83
C ARG A 488 0.38 22.63 0.91
N ASP A 489 -0.25 23.71 1.39
CA ASP A 489 -1.10 24.55 0.54
C ASP A 489 -0.23 25.23 -0.54
N SER A 490 0.96 25.71 -0.17
CA SER A 490 1.93 26.31 -1.10
C SER A 490 2.44 25.32 -2.16
N ALA A 491 2.59 24.05 -1.82
CA ALA A 491 2.93 23.01 -2.80
C ALA A 491 1.86 22.86 -3.89
N PHE A 492 0.57 22.97 -3.52
CA PHE A 492 -0.51 22.95 -4.52
C PHE A 492 -0.50 24.21 -5.39
N ARG A 493 -0.22 25.37 -4.80
CA ARG A 493 -0.10 26.64 -5.56
C ARG A 493 1.03 26.58 -6.58
N LEU A 494 2.16 25.99 -6.20
CA LEU A 494 3.28 25.77 -7.12
C LEU A 494 2.89 24.81 -8.24
N PHE A 495 2.21 23.71 -7.91
CA PHE A 495 1.69 22.76 -8.91
C PHE A 495 0.73 23.44 -9.90
N TYR A 496 -0.26 24.18 -9.39
CA TYR A 496 -1.21 24.95 -10.19
C TYR A 496 -0.51 25.92 -11.16
N ALA A 497 0.49 26.66 -10.67
CA ALA A 497 1.27 27.60 -11.47
C ALA A 497 2.05 26.93 -12.62
N ASN A 498 2.49 25.67 -12.44
CA ASN A 498 3.22 24.91 -13.46
C ASN A 498 2.29 24.18 -14.44
N VAL A 499 1.06 23.85 -14.04
CA VAL A 499 0.10 23.10 -14.87
C VAL A 499 -0.81 24.02 -15.68
N SER A 500 -1.09 25.24 -15.21
CA SER A 500 -1.94 26.19 -15.95
C SER A 500 -1.29 26.59 -17.30
N TRP A 501 -2.10 26.67 -18.36
CA TRP A 501 -1.68 26.99 -19.74
C TRP A 501 -0.96 28.35 -19.88
N ARG A 502 -1.13 29.24 -18.89
CA ARG A 502 -0.58 30.61 -18.87
C ARG A 502 0.95 30.65 -18.85
N TYR A 503 1.61 29.60 -18.34
CA TYR A 503 3.08 29.49 -18.37
C TYR A 503 3.61 29.11 -19.76
N TYR A 504 2.88 28.25 -20.49
CA TYR A 504 3.23 27.90 -21.87
C TYR A 504 3.08 29.09 -22.82
N SER A 505 2.10 29.99 -22.60
CA SER A 505 1.96 31.21 -23.41
C SER A 505 3.15 32.17 -23.29
N LEU A 506 3.81 32.26 -22.12
CA LEU A 506 5.02 33.06 -21.96
C LEU A 506 6.21 32.44 -22.73
N PHE A 507 6.36 31.11 -22.66
CA PHE A 507 7.38 30.40 -23.42
C PHE A 507 7.14 30.53 -24.93
N VAL A 508 5.89 30.41 -25.38
CA VAL A 508 5.51 30.60 -26.79
C VAL A 508 5.74 32.05 -27.25
N ALA A 509 5.40 33.05 -26.43
CA ALA A 509 5.64 34.46 -26.75
C ALA A 509 7.14 34.76 -26.88
N PHE A 510 7.98 34.30 -25.93
CA PHE A 510 9.44 34.49 -26.02
C PHE A 510 10.06 33.77 -27.22
N ASN A 511 9.58 32.56 -27.56
CA ASN A 511 10.05 31.87 -28.76
C ASN A 511 9.57 32.54 -30.05
N ALA A 512 8.36 33.13 -30.06
CA ALA A 512 7.85 33.89 -31.20
C ALA A 512 8.64 35.20 -31.39
N ASP A 513 8.93 35.93 -30.30
CA ASP A 513 9.77 37.13 -30.33
C ASP A 513 11.20 36.81 -30.77
N ALA A 514 11.78 35.70 -30.28
CA ALA A 514 13.09 35.22 -30.73
C ALA A 514 13.07 34.83 -32.22
N ALA A 515 12.00 34.18 -32.69
CA ALA A 515 11.84 33.84 -34.10
C ALA A 515 11.71 35.09 -34.99
N LEU A 516 10.97 36.10 -34.54
CA LEU A 516 10.89 37.42 -35.17
C LEU A 516 12.27 38.10 -35.22
N PHE A 517 13.02 38.06 -34.11
CA PHE A 517 14.37 38.58 -34.07
C PHE A 517 15.29 37.87 -35.07
N TYR A 518 15.27 36.53 -35.09
CA TYR A 518 16.07 35.75 -36.03
C TYR A 518 15.69 36.01 -37.48
N PHE A 519 14.40 36.17 -37.78
CA PHE A 519 13.93 36.40 -39.15
C PHE A 519 14.27 37.81 -39.67
N PHE A 520 14.20 38.84 -38.82
CA PHE A 520 14.39 40.24 -39.26
C PHE A 520 15.80 40.79 -39.05
N PHE A 521 16.57 40.25 -38.09
CA PHE A 521 17.85 40.83 -37.68
C PHE A 521 19.07 39.94 -37.93
N LEU A 522 18.89 38.63 -38.20
CA LEU A 522 20.00 37.75 -38.60
C LEU A 522 20.00 37.55 -40.13
N PRO A 523 21.15 37.71 -40.81
CA PRO A 523 21.27 37.42 -42.24
C PRO A 523 21.07 35.94 -42.55
N GLU A 524 20.51 35.63 -43.74
CA GLU A 524 20.40 34.26 -44.23
C GLU A 524 21.79 33.63 -44.45
N THR A 525 22.03 32.51 -43.78
CA THR A 525 23.30 31.78 -43.77
C THR A 525 23.24 30.45 -44.51
N SER A 526 22.05 30.02 -44.95
CA SER A 526 21.89 28.78 -45.71
C SER A 526 22.67 28.80 -47.01
N GLY A 527 23.52 27.80 -47.22
CA GLY A 527 24.34 27.62 -48.42
C GLY A 527 25.64 28.42 -48.48
N LYS A 528 26.03 29.14 -47.41
CA LYS A 528 27.28 29.92 -47.34
C LYS A 528 28.39 29.16 -46.62
N SER A 529 29.64 29.41 -47.00
CA SER A 529 30.81 28.85 -46.32
C SER A 529 31.02 29.53 -44.95
N LEU A 530 31.77 28.89 -44.05
CA LEU A 530 32.05 29.44 -42.71
C LEU A 530 32.76 30.80 -42.77
N GLU A 531 33.60 31.02 -43.79
CA GLU A 531 34.32 32.28 -44.02
C GLU A 531 33.38 33.39 -44.49
N GLU A 532 32.42 33.05 -45.35
CA GLU A 532 31.39 33.99 -45.82
C GLU A 532 30.39 34.36 -44.73
N ILE A 533 30.07 33.41 -43.84
CA ILE A 533 29.22 33.65 -42.66
C ILE A 533 29.94 34.60 -41.69
N ALA A 534 31.23 34.41 -41.43
CA ALA A 534 32.00 35.30 -40.54
C ALA A 534 32.02 36.75 -41.05
N ALA A 535 32.16 36.94 -42.36
CA ALA A 535 32.11 38.26 -42.99
C ALA A 535 30.75 38.97 -42.84
N LEU A 536 29.65 38.22 -42.91
CA LEU A 536 28.27 38.75 -42.75
C LEU A 536 28.00 39.29 -41.34
N PHE A 537 28.75 38.82 -40.35
CA PHE A 537 28.68 39.29 -38.97
C PHE A 537 29.80 40.26 -38.59
N GLY A 538 30.62 40.70 -39.56
CA GLY A 538 31.56 41.81 -39.42
C GLY A 538 33.00 41.42 -39.09
N ASP A 539 33.40 40.15 -39.27
CA ASP A 539 34.79 39.74 -39.10
C ASP A 539 35.63 40.05 -40.37
N ASP A 540 36.85 40.59 -40.18
CA ASP A 540 37.79 40.90 -41.27
C ASP A 540 38.37 39.61 -41.88
N ILE A 541 38.02 39.31 -43.13
CA ILE A 541 38.55 38.15 -43.85
C ILE A 541 40.00 38.41 -44.28
N VAL A 542 40.96 37.69 -43.70
CA VAL A 542 42.35 37.65 -44.20
C VAL A 542 42.42 36.63 -45.35
N VAL A 543 42.46 37.12 -46.60
CA VAL A 543 42.64 36.26 -47.79
C VAL A 543 44.09 35.76 -47.87
N PRO A 544 44.36 34.45 -47.94
CA PRO A 544 45.69 33.94 -48.25
C PRO A 544 45.97 34.11 -49.75
N ILE A 545 46.92 34.98 -50.10
CA ILE A 545 47.49 35.06 -51.44
C ILE A 545 48.45 33.87 -51.61
N PHE A 546 48.08 32.82 -52.35
CA PHE A 546 49.06 31.95 -53.00
C PHE A 546 48.54 31.35 -54.32
N GLN A 547 49.25 31.75 -55.38
CA GLN A 547 49.53 31.05 -56.65
C GLN A 547 48.43 30.88 -57.71
N ALA A 548 48.35 31.85 -58.61
CA ALA A 548 48.17 31.59 -60.03
C ALA A 548 49.47 32.01 -60.74
N ASP A 549 50.31 31.04 -61.10
CA ASP A 549 51.24 31.12 -62.23
C ASP A 549 51.74 29.71 -62.55
N ALA A 550 50.90 28.95 -63.26
CA ALA A 550 51.33 27.79 -64.01
C ALA A 550 50.41 27.58 -65.21
N LYS A 551 51.01 27.80 -66.40
CA LYS A 551 50.61 27.40 -67.77
C LYS A 551 50.10 28.53 -68.66
N LEU A 552 50.99 28.99 -69.54
CA LEU A 552 50.70 29.10 -70.97
C LEU A 552 51.92 28.54 -71.75
N ASP A 553 51.67 27.43 -72.43
CA ASP A 553 52.55 26.81 -73.43
C ASP A 553 52.60 27.65 -74.71
N HIS A 554 53.77 27.61 -75.35
CA HIS A 554 54.07 27.67 -76.78
C HIS A 554 52.97 28.11 -77.77
N THR A 555 53.24 29.22 -78.48
CA THR A 555 53.15 29.28 -79.96
C THR A 555 53.97 30.45 -80.52
N ALA A 556 54.84 30.12 -81.48
CA ALA A 556 55.58 30.95 -82.46
C ALA A 556 56.64 31.95 -81.97
#